data_AF-A0A7J2LYH8-F1
#
_entry.id   AF-A0A7J2LYH8-F1
#
_cell.length_a   1.000
_cell.length_b   1.000
_cell.length_c   1.000
_cell.angle_alpha   90.00
_cell.angle_beta   90.00
_cell.angle_gamma   90.00
#
_symmetry.space_group_name_H-M   'P 1'
#
loop_
_entity.id
_entity.type
_entity.pdbx_description
1 polymer ?
#
loop_
_entity_poly.entity_id
_entity_poly.type
_entity_poly.pdbx_seq_one_letter_code
_entity_poly.pdbx_strand_id
1 'polypeptide(L)'
;MNPRVVRVAGVVLDLCILVGACAFVGARINAHSYYSGDVRSCQSAAYIANFYRARGYSLSGSILGVHVNGTIIESPGFVLDSARASLFFSTGRDVFIVYSSDQKIRDPLPQEVDPLRLSLKVDRDVDRALISLDPIWTKGLAQIIQKVGEISQALDEAGIPYELYVTFKLHGKGLSEAISSNEVPIYWLEELVNAKCSGLFMFVGSTVAPFYLLIENMNWRDLDELNALLGQWMPSDSLEMLAYDIQLKVVFSAPPDESSKATIYKELTSISGVRYVKFTTEFKD
;
A
#
# COMPACT_ATOMS: atom_id res chain seq x y z
N MET A 1 25.09 59.02 15.98
CA MET A 1 25.08 57.58 16.33
C MET A 1 26.34 56.92 15.81
N ASN A 2 26.94 56.00 16.58
CA ASN A 2 28.15 55.29 16.16
C ASN A 2 27.82 54.32 15.01
N PRO A 3 28.45 54.43 13.83
CA PRO A 3 28.14 53.59 12.66
C PRO A 3 28.33 52.08 12.90
N ARG A 4 29.17 51.69 13.88
CA ARG A 4 29.30 50.28 14.28
C ARG A 4 28.03 49.76 14.97
N VAL A 5 27.35 50.59 15.76
CA VAL A 5 26.12 50.22 16.47
C VAL A 5 24.97 50.04 15.48
N VAL A 6 24.87 50.89 14.46
CA VAL A 6 23.88 50.75 13.38
C VAL A 6 24.09 49.46 12.59
N ARG A 7 25.34 49.11 12.30
CA ARG A 7 25.68 47.90 11.54
C ARG A 7 25.42 46.61 12.35
N VAL A 8 25.71 46.62 13.65
CA VAL A 8 25.38 45.50 14.56
C VAL A 8 23.86 45.34 14.70
N ALA A 9 23.12 46.45 14.84
CA ALA A 9 21.66 46.40 14.89
C ALA A 9 21.03 45.84 13.60
N GLY A 10 21.59 46.17 12.44
CA GLY A 10 21.19 45.59 11.15
C GLY A 10 21.41 44.08 11.09
N VAL A 11 22.60 43.60 11.49
CA VAL A 11 22.91 42.17 11.53
C VAL A 11 21.99 41.42 12.51
N VAL A 12 21.68 42.00 13.67
CA VAL A 12 20.75 41.40 14.63
C VAL A 12 19.34 41.32 14.05
N LEU A 13 18.88 42.35 13.35
CA LEU A 13 17.57 42.35 12.69
C LEU A 13 17.50 41.26 11.61
N ASP A 14 18.52 41.15 10.76
CA ASP A 14 18.60 40.12 9.72
C ASP A 14 18.60 38.71 10.33
N LEU A 15 19.33 38.50 11.44
CA LEU A 15 19.34 37.23 12.16
C LEU A 15 17.97 36.88 12.72
N CYS A 16 17.26 37.86 13.31
CA CYS A 16 15.90 37.67 13.82
C CYS A 16 14.90 37.33 12.71
N ILE A 17 15.03 37.96 11.53
CA ILE A 17 14.19 37.65 10.36
C ILE A 17 14.47 36.24 9.87
N LEU A 18 15.74 35.82 9.83
CA LEU A 18 16.14 34.50 9.34
C LEU A 18 15.70 33.39 10.30
N VAL A 19 15.88 33.58 11.61
CA VAL A 19 15.37 32.67 12.64
C VAL A 19 13.83 32.63 12.63
N GLY A 20 13.17 33.78 12.47
CA GLY A 20 11.72 33.86 12.36
C GLY A 20 11.18 33.13 11.12
N ALA A 21 11.87 33.25 9.98
CA ALA A 21 11.55 32.54 8.76
C ALA A 21 11.77 31.02 8.90
N CYS A 22 12.90 30.59 9.49
CA CYS A 22 13.15 29.17 9.77
C CYS A 22 12.12 28.60 10.76
N ALA A 23 11.75 29.36 11.80
CA ALA A 23 10.72 28.96 12.75
C ALA A 23 9.34 28.90 12.10
N PHE A 24 9.00 29.83 11.21
CA PHE A 24 7.75 29.83 10.44
C PHE A 24 7.69 28.67 9.45
N VAL A 25 8.77 28.37 8.74
CA VAL A 25 8.88 27.22 7.82
C VAL A 25 8.82 25.91 8.62
N GLY A 26 9.56 25.80 9.73
CA GLY A 26 9.49 24.64 10.63
C GLY A 26 8.09 24.46 11.23
N ALA A 27 7.43 25.54 11.61
CA ALA A 27 6.04 25.53 12.05
C ALA A 27 5.09 25.12 10.91
N ARG A 28 5.31 25.55 9.66
CA ARG A 28 4.47 25.16 8.51
C ARG A 28 4.64 23.70 8.09
N ILE A 29 5.87 23.18 8.17
CA ILE A 29 6.18 21.76 7.96
C ILE A 29 5.49 20.92 9.04
N ASN A 30 5.49 21.39 10.29
CA ASN A 30 4.77 20.76 11.39
C ASN A 30 3.25 21.05 11.42
N ALA A 31 2.78 22.09 10.73
CA ALA A 31 1.36 22.47 10.67
C ALA A 31 0.53 21.62 9.70
N HIS A 32 1.16 20.72 8.94
CA HIS A 32 0.50 19.52 8.42
C HIS A 32 0.28 18.55 9.59
N SER A 33 -0.49 19.01 10.57
CA SER A 33 -0.84 18.28 11.78
C SER A 33 -1.64 17.07 11.34
N TYR A 34 -0.97 15.92 11.27
CA TYR A 34 -1.63 14.64 11.16
C TYR A 34 -2.65 14.54 12.29
N TYR A 35 -3.87 14.11 11.98
CA TYR A 35 -4.91 14.00 12.98
C TYR A 35 -4.44 13.07 14.10
N SER A 36 -4.37 13.64 15.31
CA SER A 36 -4.08 12.95 16.55
C SER A 36 -5.13 13.41 17.54
N GLY A 37 -6.11 12.57 17.82
CA GLY A 37 -7.24 12.97 18.65
C GLY A 37 -8.25 11.86 18.84
N ASP A 38 -9.13 12.10 19.81
CA ASP A 38 -10.25 11.22 20.09
C ASP A 38 -11.44 11.54 19.21
N VAL A 39 -12.00 10.50 18.61
CA VAL A 39 -13.24 10.57 17.85
C VAL A 39 -14.32 9.79 18.59
N ARG A 40 -15.44 10.44 18.88
CA ARG A 40 -16.61 9.83 19.56
C ARG A 40 -17.67 9.28 18.61
N SER A 41 -17.51 9.51 17.31
CA SER A 41 -18.42 9.03 16.27
C SER A 41 -17.65 8.25 15.22
N CYS A 42 -18.10 7.03 14.92
CA CYS A 42 -17.50 6.22 13.87
C CYS A 42 -17.67 6.86 12.48
N GLN A 43 -18.69 7.72 12.27
CA GLN A 43 -18.83 8.48 11.02
C GLN A 43 -17.70 9.49 10.84
N SER A 44 -17.39 10.27 11.89
CA SER A 44 -16.26 11.21 11.86
C SER A 44 -14.93 10.46 11.71
N ALA A 45 -14.80 9.32 12.37
CA ALA A 45 -13.59 8.51 12.31
C ALA A 45 -13.40 7.87 10.92
N ALA A 46 -14.49 7.41 10.27
CA ALA A 46 -14.49 6.95 8.89
C ALA A 46 -14.16 8.07 7.90
N TYR A 47 -14.64 9.30 8.13
CA TYR A 47 -14.27 10.45 7.31
C TYR A 47 -12.77 10.78 7.42
N ILE A 48 -12.25 10.84 8.64
CA ILE A 48 -10.82 11.08 8.90
C ILE A 48 -9.98 9.94 8.30
N ALA A 49 -10.38 8.69 8.49
CA ALA A 49 -9.70 7.54 7.91
C ALA A 49 -9.67 7.61 6.38
N ASN A 50 -10.80 7.89 5.72
CA ASN A 50 -10.84 8.06 4.28
C ASN A 50 -9.96 9.23 3.80
N PHE A 51 -10.00 10.37 4.49
CA PHE A 51 -9.21 11.54 4.14
C PHE A 51 -7.70 11.26 4.15
N TYR A 52 -7.20 10.58 5.19
CA TYR A 52 -5.78 10.28 5.33
C TYR A 52 -5.36 9.05 4.50
N ARG A 53 -6.21 8.03 4.37
CA ARG A 53 -5.95 6.86 3.49
C ARG A 53 -5.91 7.21 2.01
N ALA A 54 -6.76 8.13 1.55
CA ALA A 54 -6.71 8.65 0.18
C ALA A 54 -5.39 9.36 -0.13
N ARG A 55 -4.63 9.75 0.90
CA ARG A 55 -3.30 10.38 0.81
C ARG A 55 -2.16 9.42 1.17
N GLY A 56 -2.45 8.12 1.26
CA GLY A 56 -1.43 7.10 1.53
C GLY A 56 -1.09 6.90 3.00
N TYR A 57 -1.77 7.57 3.93
CA TYR A 57 -1.46 7.44 5.35
C TYR A 57 -2.24 6.31 6.02
N SER A 58 -1.54 5.56 6.87
CA SER A 58 -2.12 4.59 7.81
C SER A 58 -2.61 5.32 9.07
N LEU A 59 -3.72 4.86 9.65
CA LEU A 59 -4.20 5.33 10.95
C LEU A 59 -4.15 4.19 11.95
N SER A 60 -3.29 4.32 12.95
CA SER A 60 -3.28 3.50 14.16
C SER A 60 -4.21 4.12 15.21
N GLY A 61 -4.55 3.38 16.24
CA GLY A 61 -5.37 3.90 17.31
C GLY A 61 -5.74 2.91 18.39
N SER A 62 -6.64 3.31 19.28
CA SER A 62 -7.33 2.40 20.19
C SER A 62 -8.83 2.53 20.05
N ILE A 63 -9.52 1.40 20.12
CA ILE A 63 -10.97 1.35 20.29
C ILE A 63 -11.23 1.13 21.76
N LEU A 64 -12.04 1.99 22.36
CA LEU A 64 -12.82 1.69 23.55
C LEU A 64 -14.30 1.67 23.15
N GLY A 65 -14.96 0.52 23.21
CA GLY A 65 -16.35 0.34 22.79
C GLY A 65 -17.02 -0.90 23.37
N VAL A 66 -18.24 -1.20 22.93
CA VAL A 66 -19.00 -2.39 23.37
C VAL A 66 -19.30 -3.26 22.16
N HIS A 67 -18.94 -4.54 22.23
CA HIS A 67 -19.27 -5.52 21.21
C HIS A 67 -20.76 -5.87 21.24
N VAL A 68 -21.29 -6.42 20.14
CA VAL A 68 -22.72 -6.77 20.01
C VAL A 68 -23.21 -7.79 21.04
N ASN A 69 -22.31 -8.56 21.66
CA ASN A 69 -22.62 -9.50 22.75
C ASN A 69 -22.57 -8.85 24.16
N GLY A 70 -22.38 -7.52 24.24
CA GLY A 70 -22.32 -6.76 25.49
C GLY A 70 -20.93 -6.69 26.15
N THR A 71 -19.88 -7.27 25.57
CA THR A 71 -18.52 -7.18 26.15
C THR A 71 -17.89 -5.83 25.84
N ILE A 72 -17.30 -5.18 26.85
CA ILE A 72 -16.47 -3.99 26.64
C ILE A 72 -15.17 -4.42 25.96
N ILE A 73 -14.81 -3.74 24.88
CA ILE A 73 -13.56 -3.91 24.14
C ILE A 73 -12.75 -2.64 24.33
N GLU A 74 -11.56 -2.79 24.91
CA GLU A 74 -10.50 -1.79 24.86
C GLU A 74 -9.29 -2.42 24.19
N SER A 75 -8.99 -2.03 22.95
CA SER A 75 -7.86 -2.60 22.22
C SER A 75 -7.16 -1.57 21.34
N PRO A 76 -5.82 -1.51 21.39
CA PRO A 76 -5.05 -0.84 20.35
C PRO A 76 -5.18 -1.61 19.02
N GLY A 77 -4.92 -0.93 17.92
CA GLY A 77 -4.99 -1.48 16.59
C GLY A 77 -4.91 -0.42 15.50
N PHE A 78 -5.46 -0.70 14.32
CA PHE A 78 -5.36 0.16 13.16
C PHE A 78 -6.54 0.03 12.20
N VAL A 79 -6.77 1.08 11.42
CA VAL A 79 -7.86 1.15 10.45
C VAL A 79 -7.48 0.46 9.13
N LEU A 80 -8.08 -0.70 8.89
CA LEU A 80 -7.94 -1.49 7.65
C LEU A 80 -8.70 -0.92 6.48
N ASP A 81 -9.90 -0.39 6.72
CA ASP A 81 -10.74 0.27 5.72
C ASP A 81 -11.87 1.07 6.37
N SER A 82 -12.59 1.85 5.58
CA SER A 82 -13.79 2.55 6.07
C SER A 82 -14.86 2.67 4.99
N ALA A 83 -16.12 2.51 5.37
CA ALA A 83 -17.26 2.58 4.45
C ALA A 83 -18.38 3.43 5.04
N ARG A 84 -18.70 4.57 4.41
CA ARG A 84 -19.72 5.57 4.82
C ARG A 84 -19.67 6.00 6.30
N ALA A 85 -20.08 5.13 7.24
CA ALA A 85 -20.10 5.38 8.68
C ALA A 85 -19.57 4.20 9.52
N SER A 86 -18.92 3.21 8.89
CA SER A 86 -18.25 2.11 9.57
C SER A 86 -16.73 2.13 9.36
N LEU A 87 -16.01 1.59 10.33
CA LEU A 87 -14.57 1.38 10.28
C LEU A 87 -14.26 -0.11 10.40
N PHE A 88 -13.42 -0.61 9.52
CA PHE A 88 -12.79 -1.91 9.68
C PHE A 88 -11.50 -1.69 10.46
N PHE A 89 -11.41 -2.25 11.66
CA PHE A 89 -10.31 -2.02 12.58
C PHE A 89 -9.67 -3.35 12.98
N SER A 90 -8.38 -3.49 12.72
CA SER A 90 -7.61 -4.67 13.12
C SER A 90 -6.91 -4.42 14.44
N THR A 91 -6.94 -5.41 15.33
CA THR A 91 -6.13 -5.44 16.56
C THR A 91 -4.89 -6.35 16.39
N GLY A 92 -4.56 -6.73 15.16
CA GLY A 92 -3.53 -7.72 14.82
C GLY A 92 -4.07 -9.14 14.79
N ARG A 93 -4.83 -9.56 15.82
CA ARG A 93 -5.44 -10.91 15.87
C ARG A 93 -6.84 -10.97 15.29
N ASP A 94 -7.64 -9.95 15.58
CA ASP A 94 -9.05 -9.88 15.20
C ASP A 94 -9.34 -8.62 14.38
N VAL A 95 -10.30 -8.74 13.45
CA VAL A 95 -10.83 -7.62 12.67
C VAL A 95 -12.24 -7.29 13.15
N PHE A 96 -12.41 -6.07 13.64
CA PHE A 96 -13.67 -5.51 14.10
C PHE A 96 -14.30 -4.62 13.03
N ILE A 97 -15.61 -4.76 12.84
CA ILE A 97 -16.40 -3.76 12.13
C ILE A 97 -17.03 -2.85 13.18
N VAL A 98 -16.55 -1.62 13.24
CA VAL A 98 -17.00 -0.60 14.18
C VAL A 98 -18.11 0.20 13.50
N TYR A 99 -19.23 0.35 14.19
CA TYR A 99 -20.40 1.10 13.71
C TYR A 99 -20.54 2.40 14.50
N SER A 100 -21.14 3.41 13.86
CA SER A 100 -21.52 4.64 14.55
C SER A 100 -22.76 4.40 15.41
N SER A 101 -22.84 5.05 16.57
CA SER A 101 -23.93 4.86 17.56
C SER A 101 -25.34 5.14 17.02
N ASP A 102 -25.43 5.90 15.93
CA ASP A 102 -26.65 6.26 15.20
C ASP A 102 -27.06 5.26 14.11
N GLN A 103 -26.17 4.33 13.70
CA GLN A 103 -26.57 3.18 12.91
C GLN A 103 -27.20 2.14 13.83
N LYS A 104 -28.54 2.10 13.86
CA LYS A 104 -29.34 1.14 14.61
C LYS A 104 -28.91 -0.31 14.28
N ILE A 105 -27.96 -0.84 15.05
CA ILE A 105 -27.90 -2.28 15.30
C ILE A 105 -29.18 -2.57 16.08
N ARG A 106 -30.03 -3.45 15.55
CA ARG A 106 -31.28 -3.86 16.19
C ARG A 106 -30.94 -4.63 17.47
N ASP A 107 -30.68 -3.93 18.57
CA ASP A 107 -30.95 -4.38 19.95
C ASP A 107 -30.57 -3.28 20.96
N PRO A 108 -31.29 -3.18 22.09
CA PRO A 108 -31.08 -2.11 23.05
C PRO A 108 -29.81 -2.39 23.88
N LEU A 109 -28.71 -1.71 23.55
CA LEU A 109 -27.54 -1.68 24.41
C LEU A 109 -27.85 -0.90 25.70
N PRO A 110 -27.31 -1.30 26.87
CA PRO A 110 -27.49 -0.58 28.13
C PRO A 110 -27.02 0.87 28.02
N GLN A 111 -27.86 1.81 28.44
CA GLN A 111 -27.68 3.27 28.29
C GLN A 111 -26.54 3.89 29.14
N GLU A 112 -25.77 3.08 29.86
CA GLU A 112 -24.72 3.55 30.79
C GLU A 112 -23.28 3.36 30.28
N VAL A 113 -23.08 2.94 29.03
CA VAL A 113 -21.72 2.78 28.47
C VAL A 113 -21.34 3.98 27.61
N ASP A 114 -20.23 4.62 27.97
CA ASP A 114 -19.66 5.78 27.27
C ASP A 114 -19.53 5.45 25.76
N PRO A 115 -20.15 6.24 24.85
CA PRO A 115 -20.21 5.90 23.43
C PRO A 115 -18.80 5.94 22.84
N LEU A 116 -18.33 4.77 22.39
CA LEU A 116 -17.19 4.51 21.51
C LEU A 116 -16.13 5.64 21.45
N ARG A 117 -14.99 5.48 22.14
CA ARG A 117 -13.85 6.38 22.02
C ARG A 117 -12.80 5.75 21.09
N LEU A 118 -12.57 6.38 19.94
CA LEU A 118 -11.52 6.02 19.00
C LEU A 118 -10.37 7.02 19.11
N SER A 119 -9.23 6.63 19.68
CA SER A 119 -8.04 7.47 19.64
C SER A 119 -7.29 7.16 18.35
N LEU A 120 -7.21 8.07 17.38
CA LEU A 120 -6.51 7.82 16.11
C LEU A 120 -5.18 8.58 16.05
N LYS A 121 -4.13 7.93 15.54
CA LYS A 121 -2.79 8.46 15.32
C LYS A 121 -2.24 7.98 13.98
N VAL A 122 -1.78 8.90 13.14
CA VAL A 122 -1.07 8.55 11.90
C VAL A 122 0.33 8.04 12.24
N ASP A 123 0.68 6.85 11.77
CA ASP A 123 1.97 6.23 12.05
C ASP A 123 3.03 6.63 11.02
N ARG A 124 4.27 6.83 11.46
CA ARG A 124 5.35 7.47 10.67
C ARG A 124 6.34 6.49 10.05
N ASP A 125 6.37 5.23 10.49
CA ASP A 125 7.39 4.26 10.06
C ASP A 125 6.95 3.51 8.80
N VAL A 126 6.91 4.23 7.68
CA VAL A 126 6.68 3.68 6.34
C VAL A 126 7.83 2.77 5.98
N ASP A 127 7.61 1.46 5.95
CA ASP A 127 8.62 0.47 5.53
C ASP A 127 8.37 -0.05 4.10
N ARG A 128 7.30 0.40 3.41
CA ARG A 128 6.91 -0.14 2.10
C ARG A 128 6.43 0.90 1.10
N ALA A 129 6.49 0.54 -0.18
CA ALA A 129 5.80 1.25 -1.26
C ALA A 129 5.04 0.26 -2.15
N LEU A 130 3.78 0.54 -2.41
CA LEU A 130 2.93 -0.16 -3.37
C LEU A 130 2.86 0.65 -4.66
N ILE A 131 3.23 0.03 -5.77
CA ILE A 131 3.23 0.64 -7.10
C ILE A 131 2.23 -0.15 -7.95
N SER A 132 1.32 0.55 -8.62
CA SER A 132 0.39 -0.09 -9.56
C SER A 132 0.72 0.31 -10.99
N LEU A 133 0.67 -0.67 -11.88
CA LEU A 133 0.91 -0.48 -13.30
C LEU A 133 -0.38 -0.60 -14.13
N ASP A 134 -0.37 0.02 -15.30
CA ASP A 134 -1.31 -0.24 -16.37
C ASP A 134 -1.19 -1.69 -16.88
N PRO A 135 -2.25 -2.24 -17.49
CA PRO A 135 -2.24 -3.57 -18.05
C PRO A 135 -1.29 -3.59 -19.26
N ILE A 136 -0.60 -4.71 -19.44
CA ILE A 136 0.45 -4.86 -20.45
C ILE A 136 0.11 -6.05 -21.35
N TRP A 137 0.00 -5.79 -22.66
CA TRP A 137 -0.13 -6.84 -23.68
C TRP A 137 1.23 -7.36 -24.09
N THR A 138 1.53 -8.59 -23.70
CA THR A 138 2.88 -9.15 -23.76
C THR A 138 2.93 -10.53 -24.41
N LYS A 139 4.12 -10.89 -24.90
CA LYS A 139 4.44 -12.25 -25.34
C LYS A 139 5.37 -12.88 -24.30
N GLY A 140 4.86 -13.83 -23.52
CA GLY A 140 5.53 -14.30 -22.30
C GLY A 140 5.53 -13.20 -21.23
N LEU A 141 6.66 -12.98 -20.55
CA LEU A 141 6.79 -11.95 -19.50
C LEU A 141 7.81 -10.84 -19.83
N ALA A 142 8.36 -10.81 -21.04
CA ALA A 142 9.48 -9.94 -21.39
C ALA A 142 9.22 -8.45 -21.07
N GLN A 143 8.03 -7.96 -21.39
CA GLN A 143 7.67 -6.56 -21.12
C GLN A 143 7.41 -6.28 -19.63
N ILE A 144 6.93 -7.26 -18.88
CA ILE A 144 6.76 -7.14 -17.42
C ILE A 144 8.14 -7.07 -16.78
N ILE A 145 9.06 -7.97 -17.15
CA ILE A 145 10.44 -7.99 -16.69
C ILE A 145 11.11 -6.64 -16.96
N GLN A 146 10.98 -6.12 -18.19
CA GLN A 146 11.51 -4.81 -18.54
C GLN A 146 10.93 -3.70 -17.64
N LYS A 147 9.61 -3.66 -17.46
CA LYS A 147 8.93 -2.61 -16.68
C LYS A 147 9.27 -2.68 -15.19
N VAL A 148 9.39 -3.88 -14.64
CA VAL A 148 9.84 -4.12 -13.26
C VAL A 148 11.31 -3.72 -13.10
N GLY A 149 12.15 -3.97 -14.11
CA GLY A 149 13.54 -3.51 -14.16
C GLY A 149 13.67 -1.98 -14.15
N GLU A 150 12.82 -1.26 -14.91
CA GLU A 150 12.75 0.21 -14.88
C GLU A 150 12.41 0.73 -13.46
N ILE A 151 11.46 0.09 -12.78
CA ILE A 151 11.10 0.43 -11.40
C ILE A 151 12.26 0.14 -10.44
N SER A 152 12.91 -1.02 -10.57
CA SER A 152 14.06 -1.41 -9.75
C SER A 152 15.18 -0.37 -9.88
N GLN A 153 15.48 0.05 -11.11
CA GLN A 153 16.50 1.07 -11.37
C GLN A 153 16.15 2.42 -10.71
N ALA A 154 14.89 2.86 -10.81
CA ALA A 154 14.44 4.09 -10.15
C ALA A 154 14.49 4.01 -8.62
N LEU A 155 14.33 2.82 -8.04
CA LEU A 155 14.50 2.59 -6.60
C LEU A 155 15.98 2.58 -6.20
N ASP A 156 16.86 2.03 -7.03
CA ASP A 156 18.31 2.01 -6.78
C ASP A 156 18.88 3.44 -6.71
N GLU A 157 18.37 4.37 -7.52
CA GLU A 157 18.75 5.79 -7.49
C GLU A 157 18.44 6.49 -6.15
N ALA A 158 17.48 5.97 -5.37
CA ALA A 158 17.16 6.49 -4.05
C ALA A 158 18.15 6.05 -2.95
N GLY A 159 19.04 5.10 -3.25
CA GLY A 159 20.14 4.69 -2.38
C GLY A 159 19.73 3.90 -1.13
N ILE A 160 18.50 3.38 -1.09
CA ILE A 160 17.97 2.63 0.07
C ILE A 160 17.86 1.16 -0.30
N PRO A 161 18.42 0.24 0.50
CA PRO A 161 18.25 -1.20 0.25
C PRO A 161 16.78 -1.61 0.34
N TYR A 162 16.30 -2.33 -0.67
CA TYR A 162 14.91 -2.81 -0.75
C TYR A 162 14.82 -4.26 -1.25
N GLU A 163 13.70 -4.89 -0.95
CA GLU A 163 13.19 -6.07 -1.62
C GLU A 163 11.97 -5.70 -2.46
N LEU A 164 11.83 -6.32 -3.62
CA LEU A 164 10.77 -6.01 -4.59
C LEU A 164 10.01 -7.28 -4.94
N TYR A 165 8.70 -7.23 -4.75
CA TYR A 165 7.78 -8.31 -5.03
C TYR A 165 6.76 -7.87 -6.06
N VAL A 166 6.31 -8.78 -6.92
CA VAL A 166 5.37 -8.50 -8.00
C VAL A 166 4.17 -9.43 -7.86
N THR A 167 2.99 -8.85 -8.03
CA THR A 167 1.70 -9.53 -8.10
C THR A 167 1.02 -9.12 -9.40
N PHE A 168 0.51 -10.07 -10.19
CA PHE A 168 -0.23 -9.79 -11.40
C PHE A 168 -1.07 -11.00 -11.83
N LYS A 169 -2.01 -10.74 -12.72
CA LYS A 169 -2.82 -11.77 -13.37
C LYS A 169 -2.47 -11.87 -14.84
N LEU A 170 -2.39 -13.08 -15.37
CA LEU A 170 -2.21 -13.36 -16.79
C LEU A 170 -3.48 -13.98 -17.37
N HIS A 171 -3.95 -13.40 -18.46
CA HIS A 171 -5.08 -13.91 -19.22
C HIS A 171 -4.79 -13.84 -20.72
N GLY A 172 -5.10 -14.90 -21.46
CA GLY A 172 -4.96 -14.95 -22.91
C GLY A 172 -5.91 -15.96 -23.51
N LYS A 173 -6.40 -15.69 -24.74
CA LYS A 173 -7.29 -16.62 -25.43
C LYS A 173 -6.57 -17.94 -25.73
N GLY A 174 -5.37 -17.89 -26.30
CA GLY A 174 -4.57 -19.08 -26.57
C GLY A 174 -4.15 -19.82 -25.29
N LEU A 175 -3.89 -19.10 -24.20
CA LEU A 175 -3.66 -19.71 -22.86
C LEU A 175 -4.90 -20.50 -22.40
N SER A 176 -6.08 -19.88 -22.48
CA SER A 176 -7.34 -20.50 -22.06
C SER A 176 -7.67 -21.73 -22.89
N GLU A 177 -7.45 -21.67 -24.20
CA GLU A 177 -7.67 -22.79 -25.12
C GLU A 177 -6.72 -23.95 -24.84
N ALA A 178 -5.41 -23.68 -24.67
CA ALA A 178 -4.42 -24.72 -24.39
C ALA A 178 -4.59 -25.42 -23.03
N ILE A 179 -5.10 -24.70 -22.02
CA ILE A 179 -5.48 -25.30 -20.74
C ILE A 179 -6.76 -26.14 -20.92
N SER A 180 -7.76 -25.63 -21.63
CA SER A 180 -9.05 -26.33 -21.84
C SER A 180 -8.91 -27.59 -22.70
N SER A 181 -7.95 -27.61 -23.64
CA SER A 181 -7.65 -28.77 -24.47
C SER A 181 -6.74 -29.81 -23.79
N ASN A 182 -6.33 -29.57 -22.53
CA ASN A 182 -5.36 -30.38 -21.79
C ASN A 182 -3.96 -30.46 -22.45
N GLU A 183 -3.62 -29.51 -23.33
CA GLU A 183 -2.27 -29.41 -23.90
C GLU A 183 -1.26 -28.92 -22.85
N VAL A 184 -1.71 -28.08 -21.92
CA VAL A 184 -0.91 -27.60 -20.79
C VAL A 184 -1.34 -28.31 -19.51
N PRO A 185 -0.46 -29.11 -18.88
CA PRO A 185 -0.79 -29.75 -17.62
C PRO A 185 -0.67 -28.78 -16.45
N ILE A 186 -1.72 -27.99 -16.23
CA ILE A 186 -1.65 -26.80 -15.39
C ILE A 186 -1.29 -27.09 -13.93
N TYR A 187 -1.73 -28.22 -13.37
CA TYR A 187 -1.39 -28.61 -12.00
C TYR A 187 0.10 -28.96 -11.83
N TRP A 188 0.73 -29.60 -12.82
CA TRP A 188 2.17 -29.85 -12.78
C TRP A 188 2.97 -28.56 -12.99
N LEU A 189 2.50 -27.67 -13.86
CA LEU A 189 3.12 -26.35 -14.02
C LEU A 189 3.04 -25.54 -12.72
N GLU A 190 1.90 -25.57 -12.04
CA GLU A 190 1.70 -24.91 -10.75
C GLU A 190 2.65 -25.46 -9.67
N GLU A 191 2.71 -26.78 -9.51
CA GLU A 191 3.63 -27.43 -8.57
C GLU A 191 5.10 -27.09 -8.88
N LEU A 192 5.48 -27.12 -10.16
CA LEU A 192 6.83 -26.83 -10.61
C LEU A 192 7.23 -25.36 -10.38
N VAL A 193 6.34 -24.40 -10.68
CA VAL A 193 6.60 -22.97 -10.46
C VAL A 193 6.69 -22.69 -8.97
N ASN A 194 5.77 -23.20 -8.15
CA ASN A 194 5.79 -22.98 -6.70
C ASN A 194 7.01 -23.64 -6.01
N ALA A 195 7.59 -24.69 -6.62
CA ALA A 195 8.83 -25.30 -6.13
C ALA A 195 10.11 -24.52 -6.51
N LYS A 196 10.07 -23.76 -7.61
CA LYS A 196 11.25 -23.09 -8.18
C LYS A 196 11.29 -21.58 -7.98
N CYS A 197 10.13 -20.94 -7.90
CA CYS A 197 9.97 -19.50 -7.77
C CYS A 197 9.39 -19.18 -6.39
N SER A 198 9.69 -18.00 -5.88
CA SER A 198 9.07 -17.48 -4.66
C SER A 198 7.65 -16.98 -4.90
N GLY A 199 6.91 -16.78 -3.80
CA GLY A 199 5.52 -16.32 -3.84
C GLY A 199 4.55 -17.46 -4.09
N LEU A 200 3.42 -17.13 -4.71
CA LEU A 200 2.35 -18.05 -5.02
C LEU A 200 1.97 -17.92 -6.49
N PHE A 201 2.05 -19.04 -7.20
CA PHE A 201 1.51 -19.22 -8.54
C PHE A 201 0.28 -20.11 -8.44
N MET A 202 -0.84 -19.68 -9.01
CA MET A 202 -2.08 -20.44 -9.01
C MET A 202 -2.83 -20.30 -10.33
N PHE A 203 -3.47 -21.38 -10.74
CA PHE A 203 -4.53 -21.31 -11.72
C PHE A 203 -5.87 -20.97 -11.07
N VAL A 204 -6.50 -19.87 -11.51
CA VAL A 204 -7.82 -19.47 -11.04
C VAL A 204 -8.84 -19.69 -12.15
N GLY A 205 -9.62 -20.76 -11.99
CA GLY A 205 -10.80 -21.02 -12.82
C GLY A 205 -12.06 -20.41 -12.21
N SER A 206 -12.91 -19.83 -13.05
CA SER A 206 -14.24 -19.37 -12.68
C SER A 206 -15.27 -19.91 -13.66
N THR A 207 -16.47 -20.22 -13.16
CA THR A 207 -17.63 -20.57 -14.00
C THR A 207 -18.23 -19.35 -14.70
N VAL A 208 -17.83 -18.13 -14.30
CA VAL A 208 -18.44 -16.86 -14.73
C VAL A 208 -17.42 -15.90 -15.39
N ALA A 209 -16.12 -16.08 -15.13
CA ALA A 209 -15.03 -15.26 -15.67
C ALA A 209 -14.01 -16.14 -16.42
N PRO A 210 -13.29 -15.62 -17.43
CA PRO A 210 -12.29 -16.41 -18.13
C PRO A 210 -11.14 -16.83 -17.21
N PHE A 211 -10.58 -18.00 -17.48
CA PHE A 211 -9.46 -18.58 -16.73
C PHE A 211 -8.25 -17.63 -16.71
N TYR A 212 -7.59 -17.48 -15.56
CA TYR A 212 -6.35 -16.70 -15.47
C TYR A 212 -5.34 -17.36 -14.55
N LEU A 213 -4.06 -17.03 -14.77
CA LEU A 213 -2.98 -17.37 -13.86
C LEU A 213 -2.77 -16.20 -12.91
N LEU A 214 -2.69 -16.49 -11.62
CA LEU A 214 -2.36 -15.53 -10.59
C LEU A 214 -0.91 -15.75 -10.15
N ILE A 215 -0.14 -14.67 -10.19
CA ILE A 215 1.18 -14.57 -9.58
C ILE A 215 1.03 -13.62 -8.41
N GLU A 216 1.35 -14.06 -7.20
CA GLU A 216 1.19 -13.25 -6.00
C GLU A 216 2.49 -13.22 -5.18
N ASN A 217 2.94 -12.00 -4.85
CA ASN A 217 4.10 -11.72 -4.00
C ASN A 217 5.39 -12.44 -4.45
N MET A 218 5.59 -12.63 -5.76
CA MET A 218 6.80 -13.25 -6.30
C MET A 218 7.96 -12.27 -6.23
N ASN A 219 9.14 -12.72 -5.79
CA ASN A 219 10.36 -11.91 -5.87
C ASN A 219 10.64 -11.60 -7.35
N TRP A 220 10.86 -10.34 -7.68
CA TRP A 220 11.00 -9.92 -9.07
C TRP A 220 12.15 -10.61 -9.83
N ARG A 221 13.18 -11.09 -9.11
CA ARG A 221 14.32 -11.82 -9.70
C ARG A 221 13.92 -13.19 -10.25
N ASP A 222 12.79 -13.75 -9.81
CA ASP A 222 12.30 -15.04 -10.28
C ASP A 222 11.46 -14.92 -11.56
N LEU A 223 11.20 -13.69 -12.05
CA LEU A 223 10.39 -13.48 -13.27
C LEU A 223 11.04 -14.11 -14.52
N ASP A 224 12.37 -14.17 -14.59
CA ASP A 224 13.09 -14.82 -15.70
C ASP A 224 12.90 -16.34 -15.68
N GLU A 225 13.00 -16.97 -14.50
CA GLU A 225 12.73 -18.42 -14.33
C GLU A 225 11.27 -18.72 -14.62
N LEU A 226 10.33 -17.90 -14.11
CA LEU A 226 8.91 -18.03 -14.45
C LEU A 226 8.71 -17.94 -15.96
N ASN A 227 9.30 -16.96 -16.64
CA ASN A 227 9.19 -16.81 -18.08
C ASN A 227 9.74 -18.02 -18.84
N ALA A 228 10.85 -18.60 -18.38
CA ALA A 228 11.43 -19.81 -18.96
C ALA A 228 10.51 -21.03 -18.79
N LEU A 229 9.94 -21.23 -17.59
CA LEU A 229 8.98 -22.30 -17.31
C LEU A 229 7.72 -22.13 -18.16
N LEU A 230 7.17 -20.92 -18.22
CA LEU A 230 6.03 -20.59 -19.07
C LEU A 230 6.32 -20.91 -20.55
N GLY A 231 7.51 -20.55 -21.06
CA GLY A 231 7.93 -20.84 -22.43
C GLY A 231 8.18 -22.32 -22.74
N GLN A 232 8.52 -23.14 -21.73
CA GLN A 232 8.70 -24.58 -21.91
C GLN A 232 7.37 -25.33 -22.03
N TRP A 233 6.38 -24.92 -21.23
CA TRP A 233 5.14 -25.67 -21.05
C TRP A 233 3.98 -25.15 -21.90
N MET A 234 4.03 -23.89 -22.36
CA MET A 234 2.96 -23.31 -23.16
C MET A 234 3.30 -23.26 -24.65
N PRO A 235 2.32 -23.56 -25.53
CA PRO A 235 2.46 -23.33 -26.96
C PRO A 235 2.82 -21.87 -27.27
N SER A 236 3.61 -21.66 -28.33
CA SER A 236 4.06 -20.32 -28.74
C SER A 236 2.91 -19.32 -28.96
N ASP A 237 1.78 -19.84 -29.41
CA ASP A 237 0.59 -19.08 -29.80
C ASP A 237 -0.27 -18.74 -28.56
N SER A 238 -0.07 -19.49 -27.47
CA SER A 238 -0.68 -19.25 -26.16
C SER A 238 0.10 -18.25 -25.31
N LEU A 239 1.32 -17.89 -25.71
CA LEU A 239 2.17 -16.93 -24.99
C LEU A 239 1.75 -15.47 -25.16
N GLU A 240 0.84 -15.16 -26.09
CA GLU A 240 0.25 -13.83 -26.22
C GLU A 240 -0.80 -13.63 -25.12
N MET A 241 -0.48 -12.79 -24.14
CA MET A 241 -1.26 -12.62 -22.92
C MET A 241 -1.40 -11.15 -22.54
N LEU A 242 -2.51 -10.85 -21.88
CA LEU A 242 -2.71 -9.63 -21.14
C LEU A 242 -2.30 -9.86 -19.69
N ALA A 243 -1.33 -9.10 -19.22
CA ALA A 243 -1.03 -8.94 -17.81
C ALA A 243 -1.83 -7.78 -17.23
N TYR A 244 -2.55 -7.99 -16.14
CA TYR A 244 -3.39 -6.97 -15.50
C TYR A 244 -3.40 -7.11 -13.98
N ASP A 245 -3.98 -6.12 -13.30
CA ASP A 245 -3.89 -5.94 -11.85
C ASP A 245 -2.43 -6.02 -11.34
N ILE A 246 -1.51 -5.47 -12.14
CA ILE A 246 -0.08 -5.53 -11.86
C ILE A 246 0.23 -4.59 -10.70
N GLN A 247 0.76 -5.16 -9.62
CA GLN A 247 1.15 -4.47 -8.40
C GLN A 247 2.57 -4.87 -8.03
N LEU A 248 3.38 -3.89 -7.66
CA LEU A 248 4.72 -4.11 -7.12
C LEU A 248 4.74 -3.64 -5.68
N LYS A 249 5.21 -4.50 -4.79
CA LYS A 249 5.41 -4.21 -3.37
C LYS A 249 6.90 -4.09 -3.12
N VAL A 250 7.34 -2.88 -2.79
CA VAL A 250 8.68 -2.56 -2.33
C VAL A 250 8.69 -2.67 -0.81
N VAL A 251 9.65 -3.41 -0.25
CA VAL A 251 9.91 -3.50 1.18
C VAL A 251 11.29 -2.90 1.45
N PHE A 252 11.33 -1.77 2.12
CA PHE A 252 12.57 -1.09 2.46
C PHE A 252 13.21 -1.73 3.70
N SER A 253 14.53 -1.89 3.67
CA SER A 253 15.28 -2.47 4.81
C SER A 253 15.26 -1.55 6.04
N ALA A 254 15.12 -0.25 5.81
CA ALA A 254 14.88 0.77 6.82
C ALA A 254 13.86 1.80 6.27
N PRO A 255 13.06 2.45 7.12
CA PRO A 255 12.13 3.48 6.66
C PRO A 255 12.87 4.59 5.88
N PRO A 256 12.48 4.90 4.63
CA PRO A 256 13.09 5.99 3.88
C PRO A 256 12.81 7.32 4.58
N ASP A 257 13.80 8.22 4.55
CA ASP A 257 13.57 9.60 4.97
C ASP A 257 12.67 10.34 3.96
N GLU A 258 12.21 11.54 4.33
CA GLU A 258 11.30 12.33 3.49
C GLU A 258 11.93 12.76 2.16
N SER A 259 13.25 12.96 2.10
CA SER A 259 13.95 13.31 0.87
C SER A 259 13.97 12.12 -0.09
N SER A 260 14.31 10.92 0.42
CA SER A 260 14.29 9.69 -0.36
C SER A 260 12.87 9.33 -0.82
N LYS A 261 11.84 9.49 0.03
CA LYS A 261 10.44 9.29 -0.38
C LYS A 261 10.06 10.21 -1.54
N ALA A 262 10.45 11.49 -1.48
CA ALA A 262 10.16 12.45 -2.54
C ALA A 262 10.86 12.09 -3.85
N THR A 263 12.12 11.67 -3.79
CA THR A 263 12.87 11.19 -4.97
C THR A 263 12.21 9.94 -5.56
N ILE A 264 11.96 8.91 -4.74
CA ILE A 264 11.29 7.67 -5.16
C ILE A 264 9.96 7.99 -5.83
N TYR A 265 9.12 8.82 -5.21
CA TYR A 265 7.81 9.18 -5.76
C TYR A 265 7.95 9.87 -7.11
N LYS A 266 8.86 10.85 -7.22
CA LYS A 266 9.09 11.62 -8.44
C LYS A 266 9.58 10.72 -9.58
N GLU A 267 10.59 9.91 -9.34
CA GLU A 267 11.17 9.05 -10.38
C GLU A 267 10.17 7.98 -10.81
N LEU A 268 9.50 7.30 -9.87
CA LEU A 268 8.50 6.27 -10.20
C LEU A 268 7.27 6.82 -10.92
N THR A 269 6.75 7.99 -10.53
CA THR A 269 5.59 8.59 -11.23
C THR A 269 5.94 9.15 -12.61
N SER A 270 7.23 9.28 -12.94
CA SER A 270 7.70 9.65 -14.28
C SER A 270 7.71 8.46 -15.26
N ILE A 271 7.69 7.22 -14.75
CA ILE A 271 7.69 6.00 -15.56
C ILE A 271 6.32 5.84 -16.24
N SER A 272 6.33 5.77 -17.56
CA SER A 272 5.10 5.53 -18.34
C SER A 272 4.47 4.18 -17.98
N GLY A 273 3.17 4.23 -17.69
CA GLY A 273 2.37 3.08 -17.27
C GLY A 273 2.28 2.91 -15.75
N VAL A 274 2.94 3.74 -14.93
CA VAL A 274 2.71 3.77 -13.48
C VAL A 274 1.43 4.56 -13.19
N ARG A 275 0.43 3.88 -12.61
CA ARG A 275 -0.87 4.46 -12.23
C ARG A 275 -0.79 5.24 -10.93
N TYR A 276 -0.16 4.64 -9.93
CA TYR A 276 0.04 5.25 -8.63
C TYR A 276 1.22 4.63 -7.90
N VAL A 277 1.79 5.42 -7.00
CA VAL A 277 2.77 5.01 -5.99
C VAL A 277 2.19 5.37 -4.64
N LYS A 278 2.07 4.39 -3.76
CA LYS A 278 1.51 4.55 -2.43
C LYS A 278 2.49 4.02 -1.40
N PHE A 279 3.04 4.90 -0.59
CA PHE A 279 3.80 4.50 0.58
C PHE A 279 2.88 3.87 1.62
N THR A 280 3.29 2.75 2.19
CA THR A 280 2.51 1.98 3.17
C THR A 280 3.40 1.50 4.30
N THR A 281 2.77 1.17 5.42
CA THR A 281 3.41 0.58 6.61
C THR A 281 2.89 -0.85 6.77
N GLU A 282 3.75 -1.85 6.89
CA GLU A 282 3.34 -3.15 7.43
C GLU A 282 3.73 -3.22 8.90
N PHE A 283 2.77 -3.63 9.73
CA PHE A 283 3.04 -3.84 11.14
C PHE A 283 3.89 -5.09 11.30
N LYS A 284 5.04 -4.94 11.96
CA LYS A 284 5.86 -6.05 12.44
C LYS A 284 5.30 -6.46 13.82
N ASP A 285 5.07 -7.76 14.00
CA ASP A 285 4.63 -8.36 15.27
C ASP A 285 5.64 -8.12 16.42
#